data_AF-A0A6G0WSI3-F1
#
_entry.id   AF-A0A6G0WSI3-F1
#
_cell.length_a   1.000
_cell.length_b   1.000
_cell.length_c   1.000
_cell.angle_alpha   90.00
_cell.angle_beta   90.00
_cell.angle_gamma   90.00
#
_symmetry.space_group_name_H-M   'P 1'
#
loop_
_entity.id
_entity.type
_entity.pdbx_description
1 polymer ?
#
loop_
_entity_poly.entity_id
_entity_poly.type
_entity_poly.pdbx_seq_one_letter_code
_entity_poly.pdbx_strand_id
1 'polypeptide(L)'
;MSDPSDGVGSADSIAVGKEYDIPSFDVLFSIFDTGRSSIATEHLSSLLSKMGYDISRDQLEKFLDDLDPDATGEISKVDFLKWFERWGDALGDPNDVDAQMEQEAASSSSPQAKDSAGVPAIQSEVLDAKLQRKRAEEDVQLLANRLAHLRMEEKKAQRKIDEANKRAEEIEAIKRRNAEHQRLKREHMERTNSNIRHALVTNSKLAVESQKKKEHAFASVAKQRAKMVHDVKADVKRTSDESAQRIEQERQRRLERSQTIKQQEKHAARRRQEAKQQQEKALIKAARTKLADEYKRKTMAEKMLREMEEEEARLIEKLRHTQENQRQAFMHLETAMQMQIQE
;
A
#
# COMPACT_ATOMS: atom_id res chain seq x y z
N MET A 1 40.66 50.77 -40.65
CA MET A 1 39.74 50.93 -39.50
C MET A 1 39.06 49.60 -39.28
N SER A 2 38.79 49.23 -38.03
CA SER A 2 37.90 48.15 -37.58
C SER A 2 38.25 46.70 -37.94
N ASP A 3 38.60 45.96 -36.87
CA ASP A 3 38.15 44.60 -36.49
C ASP A 3 38.43 43.37 -37.38
N PRO A 4 39.18 42.41 -36.81
CA PRO A 4 38.92 40.98 -36.92
C PRO A 4 38.32 40.41 -35.62
N SER A 5 37.31 39.55 -35.71
CA SER A 5 36.79 38.78 -34.56
C SER A 5 36.25 37.42 -34.99
N ASP A 6 37.09 36.39 -34.89
CA ASP A 6 36.79 34.95 -34.79
C ASP A 6 38.12 34.24 -34.45
N GLY A 7 38.15 33.07 -33.79
CA GLY A 7 37.05 32.32 -33.19
C GLY A 7 37.48 30.88 -32.83
N VAL A 8 37.76 30.63 -31.53
CA VAL A 8 37.81 29.31 -30.84
C VAL A 8 38.87 28.28 -31.29
N GLY A 9 39.62 27.70 -30.33
CA GLY A 9 40.06 26.30 -30.42
C GLY A 9 41.46 25.88 -29.91
N SER A 10 41.49 25.22 -28.75
CA SER A 10 42.44 24.15 -28.34
C SER A 10 43.97 24.40 -28.26
N ALA A 11 44.45 24.62 -27.02
CA ALA A 11 45.68 24.06 -26.41
C ALA A 11 45.61 24.42 -24.89
N ASP A 12 45.61 23.53 -23.90
CA ASP A 12 46.49 22.40 -23.54
C ASP A 12 47.53 22.77 -22.46
N SER A 13 47.62 21.93 -21.43
CA SER A 13 48.65 21.77 -20.40
C SER A 13 49.41 22.99 -19.85
N ILE A 14 49.00 23.46 -18.66
CA ILE A 14 49.93 24.10 -17.69
C ILE A 14 49.80 23.39 -16.34
N ALA A 15 50.60 22.33 -16.16
CA ALA A 15 50.91 21.80 -14.84
C ALA A 15 52.10 22.58 -14.26
N VAL A 16 51.90 23.31 -13.16
CA VAL A 16 52.99 23.91 -12.38
C VAL A 16 53.11 23.13 -11.07
N GLY A 17 53.96 22.11 -11.09
CA GLY A 17 54.39 21.45 -9.86
C GLY A 17 55.11 22.45 -8.96
N LYS A 18 54.56 22.70 -7.78
CA LYS A 18 55.31 23.34 -6.70
C LYS A 18 55.97 22.23 -5.88
N GLU A 19 57.27 22.09 -6.08
CA GLU A 19 58.13 21.24 -5.26
C GLU A 19 58.24 21.87 -3.86
N TYR A 20 57.25 21.57 -3.02
CA TYR A 20 57.31 21.85 -1.59
C TYR A 20 58.20 20.80 -0.94
N ASP A 21 59.20 21.24 -0.17
CA ASP A 21 60.00 20.40 0.71
C ASP A 21 59.08 19.90 1.85
N ILE A 22 58.44 18.73 1.64
CA ILE A 22 57.41 18.21 2.54
C ILE A 22 58.09 17.84 3.87
N PRO A 23 57.81 18.54 4.99
CA PRO A 23 58.43 18.23 6.26
C PRO A 23 58.03 16.82 6.70
N SER A 24 58.98 16.04 7.21
CA SER A 24 58.74 14.67 7.68
C SER A 24 57.52 14.58 8.60
N PHE A 25 56.77 13.47 8.51
CA PHE A 25 55.66 13.11 9.39
C PHE A 25 56.00 13.32 10.89
N ASP A 26 57.26 13.10 11.29
CA ASP A 26 57.71 13.38 12.67
C ASP A 26 57.61 14.85 13.04
N VAL A 27 58.04 15.74 12.14
CA VAL A 27 58.00 17.20 12.32
C VAL A 27 56.56 17.70 12.25
N LEU A 28 55.77 17.19 11.31
CA LEU A 28 54.36 17.53 11.14
C LEU A 28 53.52 17.15 12.36
N PHE A 29 53.68 15.94 12.90
CA PHE A 29 53.02 15.56 14.15
C PHE A 29 53.52 16.39 15.33
N SER A 30 54.82 16.70 15.41
CA SER A 30 55.39 17.52 16.50
C SER A 30 54.85 18.96 16.56
N ILE A 31 54.15 19.43 15.52
CA ILE A 31 53.47 20.75 15.52
C ILE A 31 52.11 20.69 16.24
N PHE A 32 51.49 19.51 16.34
CA PHE A 32 50.11 19.31 16.84
C PHE A 32 49.96 18.24 17.94
N ASP A 33 51.02 17.50 18.27
CA ASP A 33 51.02 16.46 19.31
C ASP A 33 50.80 17.08 20.70
N THR A 34 49.78 16.58 21.41
CA THR A 34 49.44 17.01 22.78
C THR A 34 50.36 16.44 23.87
N GLY A 35 51.43 15.74 23.48
CA GLY A 35 52.40 15.08 24.36
C GLY A 35 52.14 13.59 24.55
N ARG A 36 51.41 12.95 23.62
CA ARG A 36 51.03 11.53 23.66
C ARG A 36 51.26 10.78 22.34
N SER A 37 51.82 11.43 21.33
CA SER A 37 51.78 10.96 19.93
C SER A 37 50.36 10.82 19.39
N SER A 38 49.47 11.71 19.82
CA SER A 38 48.10 11.90 19.31
C SER A 38 47.85 13.38 18.99
N ILE A 39 47.08 13.60 17.92
CA ILE A 39 46.60 14.93 17.48
C ILE A 39 45.08 15.01 17.68
N ALA A 40 44.56 16.21 17.91
CA ALA A 40 43.11 16.40 17.92
C ALA A 40 42.52 16.20 16.51
N THR A 41 41.32 15.62 16.40
CA THR A 41 40.62 15.42 15.11
C THR A 41 40.46 16.71 14.31
N GLU A 42 40.21 17.84 14.98
CA GLU A 42 40.14 19.18 14.38
C GLU A 42 41.44 19.63 13.69
N HIS A 43 42.60 19.04 14.03
CA HIS A 43 43.88 19.37 13.40
C HIS A 43 44.18 18.54 12.13
N LEU A 44 43.40 17.50 11.83
CA LEU A 44 43.61 16.63 10.66
C LEU A 44 43.61 17.41 9.34
N SER A 45 42.68 18.34 9.15
CA SER A 45 42.62 19.22 7.98
C SER A 45 43.86 20.13 7.88
N SER A 46 44.31 20.68 9.01
CA SER A 46 45.52 21.52 9.06
C SER A 46 46.80 20.74 8.82
N LEU A 47 46.84 19.46 9.20
CA LEU A 47 47.95 18.53 8.94
C LEU A 47 48.05 18.20 7.46
N LEU A 48 46.95 17.76 6.85
CA LEU A 48 46.91 17.34 5.44
C LEU A 48 47.11 18.53 4.48
N SER A 49 46.56 19.71 4.81
CA SER A 49 46.85 20.95 4.09
C SER A 49 48.34 21.35 4.15
N LYS A 50 49.01 21.12 5.29
CA LYS A 50 50.48 21.32 5.41
C LYS A 50 51.32 20.30 4.65
N MET A 51 50.74 19.14 4.31
CA MET A 51 51.36 18.14 3.43
C MET A 51 51.13 18.42 1.94
N GLY A 52 50.31 19.43 1.61
CA GLY A 52 50.00 19.81 0.22
C GLY A 52 48.69 19.24 -0.33
N TYR A 53 47.91 18.49 0.47
CA TYR A 53 46.62 17.96 0.07
C TYR A 53 45.48 18.95 0.36
N ASP A 54 44.68 19.29 -0.65
CA ASP A 54 43.46 20.07 -0.49
C ASP A 54 42.26 19.12 -0.46
N ILE A 55 41.55 19.09 0.68
CA ILE A 55 40.56 18.05 1.00
C ILE A 55 39.25 18.73 1.36
N SER A 56 38.18 18.35 0.67
CA SER A 56 36.85 18.90 0.94
C SER A 56 36.34 18.50 2.32
N ARG A 57 35.44 19.30 2.89
CA ARG A 57 34.84 19.00 4.20
C ARG A 57 34.18 17.62 4.23
N ASP A 58 33.48 17.26 3.16
CA ASP A 58 32.71 16.01 3.08
C ASP A 58 33.65 14.78 2.97
N GLN A 59 34.85 14.94 2.41
CA GLN A 59 35.94 13.95 2.47
C GLN A 59 36.57 13.89 3.86
N LEU A 60 36.81 15.04 4.50
CA LEU A 60 37.36 15.10 5.85
C LEU A 60 36.45 14.39 6.87
N GLU A 61 35.14 14.56 6.79
CA GLU A 61 34.18 13.88 7.67
C GLU A 61 34.21 12.34 7.46
N LYS A 62 34.25 11.87 6.20
CA LYS A 62 34.49 10.44 5.89
C LYS A 62 35.82 9.91 6.47
N PHE A 63 36.89 10.71 6.40
CA PHE A 63 38.22 10.31 6.89
C PHE A 63 38.28 10.28 8.42
N LEU A 64 37.47 11.08 9.11
CA LEU A 64 37.32 11.03 10.57
C LEU A 64 36.56 9.78 11.04
N ASP A 65 35.54 9.33 10.31
CA ASP A 65 34.86 8.05 10.60
C ASP A 65 35.83 6.85 10.52
N ASP A 66 36.82 6.90 9.61
CA ASP A 66 37.87 5.88 9.41
C ASP A 66 39.00 5.96 10.47
N LEU A 67 39.34 7.18 10.92
CA LEU A 67 40.47 7.46 11.83
C LEU A 67 40.11 7.47 13.32
N ASP A 68 38.87 7.79 13.66
CA ASP A 68 38.35 7.88 15.04
C ASP A 68 36.93 7.28 15.17
N PRO A 69 36.74 5.99 14.84
CA PRO A 69 35.41 5.34 14.82
C PRO A 69 34.74 5.23 16.21
N ASP A 70 35.51 5.38 17.29
CA ASP A 70 35.01 5.44 18.68
C ASP A 70 34.67 6.89 19.12
N ALA A 71 34.85 7.89 18.23
CA ALA A 71 34.62 9.33 18.46
C ALA A 71 35.32 9.87 19.72
N THR A 72 36.59 9.51 19.89
CA THR A 72 37.45 9.88 21.03
C THR A 72 37.94 11.33 20.99
N GLY A 73 38.05 11.92 19.80
CA GLY A 73 38.63 13.22 19.54
C GLY A 73 40.17 13.24 19.40
N GLU A 74 40.86 12.12 19.63
CA GLU A 74 42.33 12.01 19.56
C GLU A 74 42.75 10.96 18.50
N ILE A 75 43.30 11.42 17.37
CA ILE A 75 43.87 10.53 16.32
C ILE A 75 45.29 10.13 16.72
N SER A 76 45.55 8.84 16.85
CA SER A 76 46.90 8.31 17.12
C SER A 76 47.79 8.42 15.87
N LYS A 77 49.07 8.80 16.06
CA LYS A 77 50.06 8.84 14.98
C LYS A 77 50.23 7.49 14.27
N VAL A 78 50.06 6.39 15.00
CA VAL A 78 50.20 5.03 14.45
C VAL A 78 49.03 4.69 13.52
N ASP A 79 47.84 5.18 13.81
CA ASP A 79 46.63 4.88 13.04
C ASP A 79 46.47 5.84 11.86
N PHE A 80 46.85 7.12 12.03
CA PHE A 80 47.05 8.04 10.90
C PHE A 80 48.06 7.50 9.90
N LEU A 81 49.21 6.95 10.33
CA LEU A 81 50.22 6.44 9.40
C LEU A 81 49.73 5.22 8.61
N LYS A 82 48.96 4.29 9.21
CA LYS A 82 48.35 3.16 8.47
C LYS A 82 47.29 3.65 7.47
N TRP A 83 46.48 4.61 7.88
CA TRP A 83 45.45 5.20 7.03
C TRP A 83 46.09 5.96 5.86
N PHE A 84 47.18 6.69 6.11
CA PHE A 84 47.94 7.39 5.09
C PHE A 84 48.73 6.44 4.17
N GLU A 85 49.25 5.31 4.68
CA GLU A 85 49.84 4.25 3.85
C GLU A 85 48.80 3.60 2.91
N ARG A 86 47.52 3.62 3.28
CA ARG A 86 46.40 3.09 2.47
C ARG A 86 45.82 4.09 1.48
N TRP A 87 45.71 5.36 1.87
CA TRP A 87 44.97 6.39 1.11
C TRP A 87 45.86 7.52 0.56
N GLY A 88 47.13 7.64 0.97
CA GLY A 88 48.00 8.78 0.66
C GLY A 88 48.29 8.99 -0.84
N ASP A 89 48.32 7.91 -1.62
CA ASP A 89 48.43 7.95 -3.08
C ASP A 89 47.13 8.48 -3.73
N ALA A 90 45.97 8.10 -3.19
CA ALA A 90 44.66 8.51 -3.70
C ALA A 90 44.30 9.97 -3.37
N LEU A 91 44.86 10.54 -2.30
CA LEU A 91 44.66 11.96 -1.92
C LEU A 91 45.18 12.95 -2.99
N GLY A 92 45.97 12.49 -3.98
CA GLY A 92 46.53 13.33 -5.05
C GLY A 92 45.60 13.62 -6.24
N ASP A 93 44.60 12.77 -6.52
CA ASP A 93 43.63 12.96 -7.62
C ASP A 93 42.18 12.87 -7.09
N PRO A 94 41.39 13.96 -7.17
CA PRO A 94 40.00 13.97 -6.71
C PRO A 94 39.08 12.90 -7.34
N ASN A 95 39.43 12.33 -8.49
CA ASN A 95 38.61 11.32 -9.17
C ASN A 95 38.80 9.91 -8.59
N ASP A 96 40.01 9.57 -8.11
CA ASP A 96 40.32 8.22 -7.63
C ASP A 96 39.70 7.93 -6.25
N VAL A 97 39.54 8.95 -5.40
CA VAL A 97 38.99 8.78 -4.04
C VAL A 97 37.56 8.22 -4.07
N ASP A 98 36.65 8.84 -4.82
CA ASP A 98 35.26 8.35 -4.91
C ASP A 98 35.18 7.03 -5.71
N ALA A 99 35.99 6.87 -6.76
CA ALA A 99 36.04 5.63 -7.55
C ALA A 99 36.52 4.40 -6.74
N GLN A 100 37.45 4.60 -5.79
CA GLN A 100 37.92 3.53 -4.90
C GLN A 100 36.95 3.28 -3.74
N MET A 101 36.26 4.29 -3.21
CA MET A 101 35.18 4.09 -2.24
C MET A 101 34.03 3.24 -2.81
N GLU A 102 33.62 3.47 -4.07
CA GLU A 102 32.61 2.62 -4.72
C GLU A 102 33.12 1.18 -4.92
N GLN A 103 34.41 0.97 -5.20
CA GLN A 103 34.98 -0.37 -5.35
C GLN A 103 35.15 -1.14 -4.03
N GLU A 104 35.38 -0.48 -2.88
CA GLU A 104 35.31 -1.15 -1.58
C GLU A 104 33.87 -1.42 -1.13
N ALA A 105 32.94 -0.51 -1.40
CA ALA A 105 31.50 -0.75 -1.20
C ALA A 105 30.99 -1.94 -2.03
N ALA A 106 31.54 -2.15 -3.23
CA ALA A 106 31.24 -3.31 -4.07
C ALA A 106 31.99 -4.59 -3.63
N SER A 107 33.30 -4.53 -3.37
CA SER A 107 34.11 -5.73 -3.09
C SER A 107 33.89 -6.32 -1.68
N SER A 108 33.37 -5.52 -0.75
CA SER A 108 32.88 -6.01 0.56
C SER A 108 31.63 -6.92 0.43
N SER A 109 30.95 -6.96 -0.72
CA SER A 109 29.77 -7.81 -0.96
C SER A 109 30.08 -9.30 -1.21
N SER A 110 31.03 -9.88 -0.47
CA SER A 110 31.35 -11.31 -0.58
C SER A 110 30.17 -12.20 -0.11
N PRO A 111 29.77 -13.26 -0.84
CA PRO A 111 28.48 -13.95 -0.61
C PRO A 111 28.28 -14.69 0.73
N GLN A 112 29.28 -14.69 1.62
CA GLN A 112 29.45 -15.65 2.72
C GLN A 112 29.19 -15.09 4.14
N ALA A 113 28.44 -13.98 4.28
CA ALA A 113 28.31 -13.25 5.55
C ALA A 113 26.85 -12.99 6.03
N LYS A 114 25.94 -13.98 5.90
CA LYS A 114 24.50 -13.78 6.21
C LYS A 114 24.08 -13.87 7.69
N ASP A 115 24.95 -14.31 8.60
CA ASP A 115 24.56 -14.69 9.97
C ASP A 115 24.96 -13.72 11.10
N SER A 116 25.69 -12.62 10.82
CA SER A 116 26.15 -11.66 11.84
C SER A 116 25.40 -10.32 11.87
N ALA A 117 24.90 -9.81 10.73
CA ALA A 117 24.22 -8.50 10.64
C ALA A 117 22.74 -8.51 11.07
N GLY A 118 22.30 -9.51 11.84
CA GLY A 118 20.89 -9.89 11.97
C GLY A 118 19.97 -8.89 12.68
N VAL A 119 20.48 -8.00 13.52
CA VAL A 119 19.65 -7.03 14.27
C VAL A 119 19.33 -5.77 13.45
N PRO A 120 20.29 -5.02 12.88
CA PRO A 120 19.98 -3.82 12.09
C PRO A 120 19.18 -4.13 10.82
N ALA A 121 19.49 -5.23 10.12
CA ALA A 121 18.76 -5.65 8.92
C ALA A 121 17.26 -5.87 9.20
N ILE A 122 16.92 -6.60 10.28
CA ILE A 122 15.52 -6.82 10.70
C ILE A 122 14.87 -5.51 11.17
N GLN A 123 15.62 -4.55 11.71
CA GLN A 123 15.05 -3.24 12.06
C GLN A 123 14.68 -2.44 10.82
N SER A 124 15.49 -2.45 9.75
CA SER A 124 15.12 -1.84 8.46
C SER A 124 13.87 -2.50 7.88
N GLU A 125 13.85 -3.84 7.81
CA GLU A 125 12.72 -4.62 7.27
C GLU A 125 11.40 -4.35 8.05
N VAL A 126 11.49 -4.17 9.38
CA VAL A 126 10.35 -3.76 10.23
C VAL A 126 9.90 -2.32 9.98
N LEU A 127 10.81 -1.40 9.65
CA LEU A 127 10.46 -0.02 9.28
C LEU A 127 9.77 0.03 7.92
N ASP A 128 10.30 -0.68 6.93
CA ASP A 128 9.70 -0.79 5.59
C ASP A 128 8.31 -1.44 5.64
N ALA A 129 8.15 -2.54 6.39
CA ALA A 129 6.85 -3.18 6.60
C ALA A 129 5.82 -2.22 7.25
N LYS A 130 6.25 -1.38 8.19
CA LYS A 130 5.39 -0.35 8.81
C LYS A 130 5.03 0.79 7.87
N LEU A 131 5.96 1.22 7.01
CA LEU A 131 5.72 2.26 6.01
C LEU A 131 4.73 1.77 4.94
N GLN A 132 4.91 0.52 4.48
CA GLN A 132 3.99 -0.14 3.55
C GLN A 132 2.59 -0.34 4.18
N ARG A 133 2.50 -0.77 5.45
CA ARG A 133 1.24 -0.86 6.19
C ARG A 133 0.53 0.51 6.28
N LYS A 134 1.26 1.59 6.57
CA LYS A 134 0.69 2.95 6.58
C LYS A 134 0.10 3.35 5.23
N ARG A 135 0.84 3.17 4.14
CA ARG A 135 0.35 3.47 2.78
C ARG A 135 -0.94 2.71 2.48
N ALA A 136 -0.97 1.41 2.72
CA ALA A 136 -2.20 0.60 2.55
C ALA A 136 -3.38 1.06 3.44
N GLU A 137 -3.12 1.55 4.66
CA GLU A 137 -4.15 2.12 5.55
C GLU A 137 -4.64 3.51 5.11
N GLU A 138 -3.80 4.28 4.41
CA GLU A 138 -4.13 5.56 3.77
C GLU A 138 -4.94 5.32 2.48
N ASP A 139 -4.53 4.35 1.66
CA ASP A 139 -5.23 3.91 0.44
C ASP A 139 -6.64 3.36 0.75
N VAL A 140 -6.79 2.54 1.81
CA VAL A 140 -8.08 2.07 2.31
C VAL A 140 -9.02 3.24 2.68
N GLN A 141 -8.49 4.34 3.25
CA GLN A 141 -9.30 5.52 3.58
C GLN A 141 -9.71 6.31 2.33
N LEU A 142 -8.81 6.44 1.34
CA LEU A 142 -9.13 7.08 0.06
C LEU A 142 -10.21 6.29 -0.71
N LEU A 143 -10.08 4.96 -0.78
CA LEU A 143 -11.13 4.09 -1.33
C LEU A 143 -12.43 4.22 -0.54
N ALA A 144 -12.42 4.18 0.80
CA ALA A 144 -13.63 4.32 1.62
C ALA A 144 -14.42 5.60 1.28
N ASN A 145 -13.71 6.72 1.14
CA ASN A 145 -14.30 8.01 0.76
C ASN A 145 -14.88 7.97 -0.68
N ARG A 146 -14.12 7.47 -1.66
CA ARG A 146 -14.57 7.38 -3.06
C ARG A 146 -15.78 6.44 -3.21
N LEU A 147 -15.76 5.31 -2.51
CA LEU A 147 -16.86 4.34 -2.43
C LEU A 147 -18.13 4.94 -1.81
N ALA A 148 -18.00 5.81 -0.80
CA ALA A 148 -19.12 6.56 -0.23
C ALA A 148 -19.69 7.59 -1.20
N HIS A 149 -18.84 8.30 -1.95
CA HIS A 149 -19.27 9.21 -3.01
C HIS A 149 -20.03 8.48 -4.14
N LEU A 150 -19.49 7.38 -4.66
CA LEU A 150 -20.13 6.55 -5.70
C LEU A 150 -21.50 6.02 -5.24
N ARG A 151 -21.59 5.50 -4.00
CA ARG A 151 -22.85 5.03 -3.38
C ARG A 151 -23.88 6.16 -3.18
N MET A 152 -23.44 7.41 -3.03
CA MET A 152 -24.33 8.57 -2.99
C MET A 152 -24.77 9.01 -4.39
N GLU A 153 -23.87 8.95 -5.38
CA GLU A 153 -24.18 9.30 -6.76
C GLU A 153 -25.18 8.32 -7.38
N GLU A 154 -24.96 7.01 -7.22
CA GLU A 154 -25.88 5.94 -7.62
C GLU A 154 -27.30 6.20 -7.10
N LYS A 155 -27.43 6.48 -5.79
CA LYS A 155 -28.74 6.78 -5.15
C LYS A 155 -29.38 8.07 -5.66
N LYS A 156 -28.59 9.05 -6.11
CA LYS A 156 -29.09 10.30 -6.72
C LYS A 156 -29.52 10.06 -8.17
N ALA A 157 -28.79 9.25 -8.94
CA ALA A 157 -29.13 8.87 -10.30
C ALA A 157 -30.41 8.01 -10.32
N GLN A 158 -30.50 6.98 -9.48
CA GLN A 158 -31.69 6.13 -9.39
C GLN A 158 -32.97 6.94 -9.12
N ARG A 159 -32.94 7.87 -8.14
CA ARG A 159 -34.10 8.74 -7.87
C ARG A 159 -34.56 9.57 -9.08
N LYS A 160 -33.62 10.00 -9.94
CA LYS A 160 -33.95 10.72 -11.19
C LYS A 160 -34.57 9.79 -12.24
N ILE A 161 -34.14 8.52 -12.31
CA ILE A 161 -34.76 7.48 -13.15
C ILE A 161 -36.20 7.25 -12.69
N ASP A 162 -36.39 7.02 -11.38
CA ASP A 162 -37.70 6.75 -10.79
C ASP A 162 -38.68 7.93 -11.03
N GLU A 163 -38.20 9.17 -10.90
CA GLU A 163 -38.98 10.39 -11.16
C GLU A 163 -39.31 10.58 -12.66
N ALA A 164 -38.36 10.28 -13.56
CA ALA A 164 -38.57 10.38 -15.01
C ALA A 164 -39.57 9.34 -15.51
N ASN A 165 -39.39 8.06 -15.13
CA ASN A 165 -40.30 6.97 -15.48
C ASN A 165 -41.72 7.24 -14.97
N LYS A 166 -41.86 7.68 -13.71
CA LYS A 166 -43.16 8.01 -13.12
C LYS A 166 -43.88 9.14 -13.87
N ARG A 167 -43.16 10.17 -14.34
CA ARG A 167 -43.75 11.21 -15.20
C ARG A 167 -44.17 10.68 -16.57
N ALA A 168 -43.38 9.80 -17.18
CA ALA A 168 -43.73 9.17 -18.46
C ALA A 168 -44.98 8.30 -18.32
N GLU A 169 -45.08 7.47 -17.28
CA GLU A 169 -46.27 6.68 -16.94
C GLU A 169 -47.51 7.56 -16.69
N GLU A 170 -47.36 8.70 -15.98
CA GLU A 170 -48.46 9.64 -15.75
C GLU A 170 -48.99 10.26 -17.06
N ILE A 171 -48.09 10.68 -17.97
CA ILE A 171 -48.45 11.20 -19.29
C ILE A 171 -49.15 10.10 -20.12
N GLU A 172 -48.61 8.88 -20.16
CA GLU A 172 -49.23 7.75 -20.87
C GLU A 172 -50.57 7.33 -20.28
N ALA A 173 -50.77 7.44 -18.97
CA ALA A 173 -52.03 7.12 -18.32
C ALA A 173 -53.12 8.17 -18.65
N ILE A 174 -52.73 9.45 -18.71
CA ILE A 174 -53.59 10.54 -19.20
C ILE A 174 -53.92 10.30 -20.67
N LYS A 175 -52.93 10.00 -21.52
CA LYS A 175 -53.14 9.71 -22.95
C LYS A 175 -54.05 8.51 -23.17
N ARG A 176 -53.86 7.41 -22.44
CA ARG A 176 -54.74 6.23 -22.48
C ARG A 176 -56.19 6.57 -22.12
N ARG A 177 -56.40 7.35 -21.04
CA ARG A 177 -57.75 7.82 -20.65
C ARG A 177 -58.38 8.73 -21.70
N ASN A 178 -57.61 9.64 -22.28
CA ASN A 178 -58.09 10.58 -23.30
C ASN A 178 -58.44 9.84 -24.61
N ALA A 179 -57.58 8.92 -25.06
CA ALA A 179 -57.81 8.09 -26.24
C ALA A 179 -59.00 7.14 -26.05
N GLU A 180 -59.18 6.56 -24.85
CA GLU A 180 -60.39 5.79 -24.52
C GLU A 180 -61.64 6.66 -24.52
N HIS A 181 -61.62 7.85 -23.91
CA HIS A 181 -62.77 8.77 -23.94
C HIS A 181 -63.12 9.20 -25.37
N GLN A 182 -62.12 9.48 -26.23
CA GLN A 182 -62.34 9.70 -27.65
C GLN A 182 -62.92 8.46 -28.37
N ARG A 183 -62.41 7.26 -28.08
CA ARG A 183 -62.92 5.99 -28.64
C ARG A 183 -64.37 5.77 -28.23
N LEU A 184 -64.71 5.92 -26.95
CA LEU A 184 -66.08 5.78 -26.44
C LEU A 184 -67.03 6.84 -27.02
N LYS A 185 -66.57 8.08 -27.22
CA LYS A 185 -67.32 9.14 -27.92
C LYS A 185 -67.57 8.78 -29.39
N ARG A 186 -66.57 8.22 -30.08
CA ARG A 186 -66.70 7.72 -31.45
C ARG A 186 -67.66 6.52 -31.53
N GLU A 187 -67.46 5.50 -30.68
CA GLU A 187 -68.34 4.35 -30.56
C GLU A 187 -69.79 4.76 -30.22
N HIS A 188 -70.01 5.77 -29.38
CA HIS A 188 -71.35 6.27 -29.09
C HIS A 188 -71.98 6.99 -30.28
N MET A 189 -71.20 7.77 -31.05
CA MET A 189 -71.64 8.39 -32.31
C MET A 189 -71.94 7.34 -33.39
N GLU A 190 -71.10 6.30 -33.50
CA GLU A 190 -71.31 5.17 -34.40
C GLU A 190 -72.51 4.32 -33.98
N ARG A 191 -72.70 4.06 -32.67
CA ARG A 191 -73.88 3.35 -32.14
C ARG A 191 -75.15 4.16 -32.30
N THR A 192 -75.13 5.49 -32.14
CA THR A 192 -76.33 6.32 -32.39
C THR A 192 -76.67 6.42 -33.88
N ASN A 193 -75.68 6.61 -34.76
CA ASN A 193 -75.85 6.55 -36.22
C ASN A 193 -76.32 5.15 -36.69
N SER A 194 -75.73 4.09 -36.14
CA SER A 194 -76.13 2.70 -36.40
C SER A 194 -77.51 2.40 -35.84
N ASN A 195 -77.89 2.93 -34.67
CA ASN A 195 -79.25 2.81 -34.13
C ASN A 195 -80.26 3.61 -34.94
N ILE A 196 -79.91 4.76 -35.53
CA ILE A 196 -80.76 5.48 -36.48
C ILE A 196 -80.96 4.64 -37.75
N ARG A 197 -79.87 4.12 -38.34
CA ARG A 197 -79.94 3.22 -39.52
C ARG A 197 -80.71 1.93 -39.21
N HIS A 198 -80.49 1.35 -38.06
CA HIS A 198 -81.14 0.12 -37.60
C HIS A 198 -82.59 0.37 -37.21
N ALA A 199 -82.97 1.54 -36.69
CA ALA A 199 -84.36 1.93 -36.44
C ALA A 199 -85.10 2.25 -37.74
N LEU A 200 -84.43 2.79 -38.76
CA LEU A 200 -84.98 2.88 -40.12
C LEU A 200 -85.23 1.47 -40.69
N VAL A 201 -84.23 0.58 -40.60
CA VAL A 201 -84.33 -0.82 -41.06
C VAL A 201 -85.27 -1.68 -40.20
N THR A 202 -85.45 -1.40 -38.91
CA THR A 202 -86.37 -2.18 -38.03
C THR A 202 -87.75 -1.57 -37.90
N ASN A 203 -87.98 -0.30 -38.24
CA ASN A 203 -89.34 0.09 -38.63
C ASN A 203 -89.75 -0.63 -39.91
N SER A 204 -88.85 -0.86 -40.87
CA SER A 204 -89.15 -1.69 -42.05
C SER A 204 -89.06 -3.22 -41.82
N LYS A 205 -88.51 -3.69 -40.69
CA LYS A 205 -88.26 -5.14 -40.43
C LYS A 205 -88.93 -5.71 -39.17
N LEU A 206 -89.34 -4.93 -38.17
CA LEU A 206 -90.36 -5.35 -37.19
C LEU A 206 -91.76 -5.34 -37.81
N ALA A 207 -91.97 -4.52 -38.86
CA ALA A 207 -93.04 -4.70 -39.83
C ALA A 207 -92.98 -6.06 -40.59
N VAL A 208 -91.95 -6.89 -40.36
CA VAL A 208 -91.75 -8.20 -41.00
C VAL A 208 -91.47 -9.33 -39.98
N GLU A 209 -90.88 -9.03 -38.81
CA GLU A 209 -90.21 -10.01 -37.95
C GLU A 209 -90.71 -10.02 -36.49
N SER A 210 -91.95 -9.64 -36.27
CA SER A 210 -92.74 -9.79 -35.04
C SER A 210 -92.70 -11.26 -34.45
N GLN A 211 -91.54 -11.73 -33.90
CA GLN A 211 -91.15 -13.18 -33.75
C GLN A 211 -90.14 -13.75 -32.64
N LYS A 212 -88.85 -13.32 -32.42
CA LYS A 212 -87.66 -14.27 -32.16
C LYS A 212 -87.07 -14.60 -30.71
N LYS A 213 -85.71 -14.76 -30.55
CA LYS A 213 -84.98 -15.83 -29.74
C LYS A 213 -84.21 -15.43 -28.41
N LYS A 214 -83.34 -16.30 -27.81
CA LYS A 214 -82.75 -16.25 -26.41
C LYS A 214 -81.26 -16.80 -26.24
N GLU A 215 -80.89 -17.57 -25.17
CA GLU A 215 -79.62 -18.37 -24.86
C GLU A 215 -78.55 -17.90 -23.78
N HIS A 216 -77.52 -18.74 -23.37
CA HIS A 216 -76.84 -18.80 -22.01
C HIS A 216 -75.28 -19.17 -21.92
N ALA A 217 -74.63 -19.33 -20.70
CA ALA A 217 -73.13 -19.44 -20.44
C ALA A 217 -72.59 -20.25 -19.17
N PHE A 218 -71.26 -20.21 -18.79
CA PHE A 218 -70.49 -21.18 -17.90
C PHE A 218 -69.40 -20.63 -16.86
N ALA A 219 -68.47 -21.45 -16.24
CA ALA A 219 -67.63 -21.16 -15.01
C ALA A 219 -66.16 -21.78 -14.85
N SER A 220 -65.37 -21.49 -13.75
CA SER A 220 -63.96 -21.98 -13.36
C SER A 220 -63.61 -21.73 -11.83
N VAL A 221 -62.45 -21.91 -11.09
CA VAL A 221 -60.96 -22.28 -11.12
C VAL A 221 -60.46 -22.53 -9.61
N ALA A 222 -59.25 -22.86 -9.01
CA ALA A 222 -57.78 -23.14 -9.25
C ALA A 222 -57.15 -24.30 -8.34
N LYS A 223 -56.11 -24.30 -7.42
CA LYS A 223 -55.15 -23.37 -6.70
C LYS A 223 -54.04 -24.11 -5.80
N GLN A 224 -53.02 -23.42 -5.19
CA GLN A 224 -52.12 -23.74 -3.98
C GLN A 224 -50.72 -24.51 -4.04
N ARG A 225 -49.83 -24.44 -2.97
CA ARG A 225 -48.36 -24.90 -2.84
C ARG A 225 -47.78 -25.16 -1.37
N ALA A 226 -46.47 -25.57 -1.14
CA ALA A 226 -45.83 -26.08 0.15
C ALA A 226 -44.29 -25.75 0.49
N LYS A 227 -43.62 -26.38 1.53
CA LYS A 227 -42.26 -26.10 2.22
C LYS A 227 -41.65 -27.33 3.04
N MET A 228 -40.46 -27.49 3.75
CA MET A 228 -39.07 -26.87 3.99
C MET A 228 -37.97 -27.84 4.66
N VAL A 229 -36.97 -27.42 5.53
CA VAL A 229 -35.67 -28.11 6.00
C VAL A 229 -35.26 -27.81 7.52
N HIS A 230 -34.14 -28.09 8.28
CA HIS A 230 -32.63 -28.27 8.18
C HIS A 230 -31.90 -28.78 9.53
N ASP A 231 -30.59 -29.20 9.57
CA ASP A 231 -29.83 -29.91 10.71
C ASP A 231 -28.31 -29.48 11.01
N VAL A 232 -27.58 -29.91 12.11
CA VAL A 232 -26.12 -29.53 12.47
C VAL A 232 -25.26 -30.26 13.63
N LYS A 233 -23.87 -30.34 13.55
CA LYS A 233 -22.67 -30.26 14.55
C LYS A 233 -22.07 -31.37 15.55
N ALA A 234 -20.72 -31.28 15.82
CA ALA A 234 -19.89 -31.40 17.12
C ALA A 234 -19.33 -32.76 17.72
N ASP A 235 -18.36 -32.89 18.68
CA ASP A 235 -17.18 -32.10 19.21
C ASP A 235 -16.26 -32.86 20.26
N VAL A 236 -14.90 -32.66 20.23
CA VAL A 236 -13.89 -32.46 21.35
C VAL A 236 -13.60 -33.47 22.55
N LYS A 237 -12.33 -33.40 23.05
CA LYS A 237 -11.76 -33.83 24.38
C LYS A 237 -11.31 -35.32 24.56
N ARG A 238 -10.49 -35.73 25.56
CA ARG A 238 -10.20 -35.17 26.90
C ARG A 238 -8.89 -35.72 27.57
N THR A 239 -8.15 -34.88 28.32
CA THR A 239 -7.39 -35.19 29.59
C THR A 239 -6.28 -36.29 29.59
N SER A 240 -5.41 -36.46 30.61
CA SER A 240 -4.98 -35.65 31.78
C SER A 240 -3.62 -36.15 32.28
N ASP A 241 -2.74 -35.21 32.64
CA ASP A 241 -1.87 -35.20 33.82
C ASP A 241 -1.75 -36.47 34.71
N GLU A 242 -0.60 -37.14 34.64
CA GLU A 242 -0.01 -38.06 35.65
C GLU A 242 1.52 -37.92 35.51
N SER A 243 2.25 -37.06 36.24
CA SER A 243 2.28 -36.68 37.66
C SER A 243 3.04 -37.65 38.56
N ALA A 244 3.86 -37.07 39.46
CA ALA A 244 4.50 -37.68 40.63
C ALA A 244 5.43 -38.90 40.44
N GLN A 245 6.74 -38.61 40.37
CA GLN A 245 7.77 -39.14 41.30
C GLN A 245 8.97 -38.17 41.28
N ARG A 246 9.23 -37.30 42.26
CA ARG A 246 9.39 -37.42 43.73
C ARG A 246 10.65 -38.18 44.19
N ILE A 247 11.52 -37.42 44.86
CA ILE A 247 12.40 -37.82 45.98
C ILE A 247 13.51 -38.83 45.62
N GLU A 248 14.65 -38.29 45.16
CA GLU A 248 15.97 -38.94 45.19
C GLU A 248 17.07 -37.87 45.43
N GLN A 249 16.87 -37.03 46.44
CA GLN A 249 17.87 -36.05 46.91
C GLN A 249 18.49 -36.54 48.21
N GLU A 250 19.77 -36.22 48.46
CA GLU A 250 20.25 -35.57 49.70
C GLU A 250 21.79 -35.63 49.82
N ARG A 251 22.42 -36.80 49.57
CA ARG A 251 23.48 -37.29 50.48
C ARG A 251 24.96 -36.94 50.20
N GLN A 252 25.40 -36.65 48.96
CA GLN A 252 26.84 -36.61 48.61
C GLN A 252 27.59 -35.26 48.83
N ARG A 253 26.91 -34.22 49.35
CA ARG A 253 27.26 -32.78 49.22
C ARG A 253 28.55 -32.21 49.91
N ARG A 254 29.53 -33.02 50.34
CA ARG A 254 30.60 -32.55 51.28
C ARG A 254 32.07 -32.63 50.85
N LEU A 255 32.47 -33.38 49.82
CA LEU A 255 33.87 -33.39 49.33
C LEU A 255 34.11 -32.65 48.00
N GLU A 256 33.06 -32.36 47.23
CA GLU A 256 33.15 -31.75 45.89
C GLU A 256 33.67 -30.29 45.90
N ARG A 257 33.61 -29.64 47.07
CA ARG A 257 33.60 -28.18 47.24
C ARG A 257 34.87 -27.42 46.83
N SER A 258 36.00 -28.11 46.64
CA SER A 258 37.28 -27.46 46.29
C SER A 258 37.48 -27.32 44.78
N GLN A 259 37.16 -28.35 44.00
CA GLN A 259 37.20 -28.26 42.54
C GLN A 259 36.03 -27.43 41.99
N THR A 260 34.88 -27.43 42.69
CA THR A 260 33.73 -26.62 42.27
C THR A 260 34.02 -25.14 42.16
N ILE A 261 34.96 -24.54 42.91
CA ILE A 261 35.17 -23.08 42.84
C ILE A 261 35.82 -22.69 41.50
N LYS A 262 36.90 -23.37 41.10
CA LYS A 262 37.59 -23.10 39.82
C LYS A 262 36.76 -23.55 38.62
N GLN A 263 35.93 -24.57 38.78
CA GLN A 263 34.90 -24.93 37.79
C GLN A 263 33.74 -23.94 37.78
N GLN A 264 33.30 -23.37 38.91
CA GLN A 264 32.24 -22.36 39.03
C GLN A 264 32.66 -21.05 38.40
N GLU A 265 33.91 -20.64 38.49
CA GLU A 265 34.41 -19.45 37.79
C GLU A 265 34.38 -19.64 36.27
N LYS A 266 34.89 -20.78 35.77
CA LYS A 266 34.80 -21.12 34.35
C LYS A 266 33.35 -21.34 33.87
N HIS A 267 32.48 -21.92 34.70
CA HIS A 267 31.04 -22.01 34.45
C HIS A 267 30.33 -20.67 34.60
N ALA A 268 30.81 -19.71 35.39
CA ALA A 268 30.22 -18.38 35.52
C ALA A 268 30.60 -17.52 34.31
N ALA A 269 31.84 -17.60 33.83
CA ALA A 269 32.24 -17.03 32.55
C ALA A 269 31.44 -17.65 31.39
N ARG A 270 31.38 -18.99 31.33
CA ARG A 270 30.61 -19.71 30.30
C ARG A 270 29.11 -19.40 30.39
N ARG A 271 28.49 -19.40 31.57
CA ARG A 271 27.10 -18.96 31.80
C ARG A 271 26.86 -17.51 31.44
N ARG A 272 27.82 -16.60 31.68
CA ARG A 272 27.69 -15.18 31.27
C ARG A 272 27.70 -15.06 29.74
N GLN A 273 28.53 -15.84 29.05
CA GLN A 273 28.57 -15.88 27.59
C GLN A 273 27.34 -16.59 27.00
N GLU A 274 26.92 -17.72 27.56
CA GLU A 274 25.69 -18.44 27.22
C GLU A 274 24.44 -17.58 27.50
N ALA A 275 24.40 -16.83 28.60
CA ALA A 275 23.32 -15.89 28.90
C ALA A 275 23.30 -14.70 27.93
N LYS A 276 24.45 -14.12 27.57
CA LYS A 276 24.54 -13.11 26.50
C LYS A 276 24.01 -13.65 25.17
N GLN A 277 24.46 -14.84 24.75
CA GLN A 277 23.97 -15.49 23.53
C GLN A 277 22.49 -15.88 23.60
N GLN A 278 21.95 -16.26 24.77
CA GLN A 278 20.53 -16.53 24.96
C GLN A 278 19.71 -15.23 24.90
N GLN A 279 20.20 -14.14 25.49
CA GLN A 279 19.58 -12.81 25.43
C GLN A 279 19.56 -12.27 23.99
N GLU A 280 20.68 -12.39 23.27
CA GLU A 280 20.81 -12.07 21.85
C GLU A 280 19.84 -12.90 20.97
N LYS A 281 19.83 -14.23 21.14
CA LYS A 281 18.88 -15.12 20.44
C LYS A 281 17.42 -14.81 20.81
N ALA A 282 17.14 -14.40 22.04
CA ALA A 282 15.81 -13.96 22.46
C ALA A 282 15.41 -12.63 21.83
N LEU A 283 16.33 -11.66 21.71
CA LEU A 283 16.12 -10.38 21.01
C LEU A 283 15.85 -10.61 19.52
N ILE A 284 16.67 -11.43 18.84
CA ILE A 284 16.47 -11.80 17.42
C ILE A 284 15.13 -12.53 17.24
N LYS A 285 14.78 -13.46 18.13
CA LYS A 285 13.48 -14.16 18.10
C LYS A 285 12.31 -13.17 18.29
N ALA A 286 12.42 -12.25 19.24
CA ALA A 286 11.40 -11.23 19.51
C ALA A 286 11.25 -10.22 18.35
N ALA A 287 12.34 -9.87 17.67
CA ALA A 287 12.32 -9.05 16.46
C ALA A 287 11.64 -9.80 15.30
N ARG A 288 12.00 -11.06 15.06
CA ARG A 288 11.35 -11.91 14.04
C ARG A 288 9.86 -12.13 14.28
N THR A 289 9.41 -12.29 15.54
CA THR A 289 7.97 -12.39 15.84
C THR A 289 7.24 -11.07 15.59
N LYS A 290 7.84 -9.92 15.94
CA LYS A 290 7.24 -8.60 15.63
C LYS A 290 7.13 -8.38 14.12
N LEU A 291 8.18 -8.70 13.37
CA LEU A 291 8.18 -8.63 11.91
C LEU A 291 7.07 -9.52 11.30
N ALA A 292 6.95 -10.77 11.77
CA ALA A 292 5.90 -11.68 11.31
C ALA A 292 4.47 -11.18 11.62
N ASP A 293 4.27 -10.46 12.73
CA ASP A 293 2.96 -9.88 13.08
C ASP A 293 2.66 -8.59 12.27
N GLU A 294 3.66 -7.77 11.95
CA GLU A 294 3.49 -6.64 11.01
C GLU A 294 3.23 -7.15 9.59
N TYR A 295 3.86 -8.24 9.14
CA TYR A 295 3.52 -8.88 7.85
C TYR A 295 2.07 -9.41 7.83
N LYS A 296 1.59 -10.08 8.88
CA LYS A 296 0.18 -10.50 8.96
C LYS A 296 -0.77 -9.30 8.86
N ARG A 297 -0.46 -8.19 9.54
CA ARG A 297 -1.25 -6.95 9.45
C ARG A 297 -1.25 -6.37 8.05
N LYS A 298 -0.08 -6.30 7.40
CA LYS A 298 0.07 -5.89 6.01
C LYS A 298 -0.81 -6.75 5.09
N THR A 299 -0.69 -8.07 5.13
CA THR A 299 -1.49 -8.98 4.27
C THR A 299 -2.99 -8.89 4.55
N MET A 300 -3.42 -8.66 5.80
CA MET A 300 -4.83 -8.40 6.11
C MET A 300 -5.32 -7.06 5.55
N ALA A 301 -4.49 -6.01 5.58
CA ALA A 301 -4.79 -4.71 4.98
C ALA A 301 -4.83 -4.79 3.44
N GLU A 302 -3.85 -5.46 2.81
CA GLU A 302 -3.82 -5.71 1.35
C GLU A 302 -5.05 -6.52 0.89
N LYS A 303 -5.49 -7.51 1.68
CA LYS A 303 -6.73 -8.26 1.40
C LYS A 303 -7.97 -7.37 1.49
N MET A 304 -8.06 -6.51 2.52
CA MET A 304 -9.17 -5.57 2.69
C MET A 304 -9.19 -4.50 1.59
N LEU A 305 -8.02 -3.98 1.19
CA LEU A 305 -7.86 -3.06 0.07
C LEU A 305 -8.43 -3.68 -1.20
N ARG A 306 -8.01 -4.90 -1.55
CA ARG A 306 -8.52 -5.64 -2.71
C ARG A 306 -10.03 -5.89 -2.65
N GLU A 307 -10.57 -6.25 -1.48
CA GLU A 307 -12.03 -6.42 -1.32
C GLU A 307 -12.79 -5.11 -1.57
N MET A 308 -12.20 -3.96 -1.22
CA MET A 308 -12.76 -2.63 -1.49
C MET A 308 -12.55 -2.17 -2.94
N GLU A 309 -11.44 -2.52 -3.59
CA GLU A 309 -11.23 -2.31 -5.03
C GLU A 309 -12.25 -3.10 -5.87
N GLU A 310 -12.52 -4.35 -5.48
CA GLU A 310 -13.57 -5.18 -6.12
C GLU A 310 -14.98 -4.60 -5.88
N GLU A 311 -15.27 -4.01 -4.71
CA GLU A 311 -16.51 -3.26 -4.50
C GLU A 311 -16.58 -1.98 -5.33
N GLU A 312 -15.48 -1.25 -5.49
CA GLU A 312 -15.42 -0.02 -6.29
C GLU A 312 -15.66 -0.31 -7.76
N ALA A 313 -14.98 -1.30 -8.33
CA ALA A 313 -15.15 -1.72 -9.72
C ALA A 313 -16.61 -2.12 -10.02
N ARG A 314 -17.24 -2.91 -9.13
CA ARG A 314 -18.66 -3.28 -9.22
C ARG A 314 -19.59 -2.05 -9.15
N LEU A 315 -19.27 -1.06 -8.32
CA LEU A 315 -20.06 0.18 -8.22
C LEU A 315 -19.88 1.10 -9.42
N ILE A 316 -18.69 1.17 -10.02
CA ILE A 316 -18.44 1.92 -11.27
C ILE A 316 -19.18 1.27 -12.44
N GLU A 317 -19.13 -0.05 -12.58
CA GLU A 317 -19.89 -0.79 -13.60
C GLU A 317 -21.41 -0.58 -13.41
N LYS A 318 -21.90 -0.71 -12.18
CA LYS A 318 -23.30 -0.48 -11.86
C LYS A 318 -23.73 0.96 -12.13
N LEU A 319 -22.91 1.96 -11.75
CA LEU A 319 -23.19 3.37 -12.01
C LEU A 319 -23.24 3.67 -13.51
N ARG A 320 -22.36 3.08 -14.32
CA ARG A 320 -22.42 3.15 -15.79
C ARG A 320 -23.73 2.57 -16.35
N HIS A 321 -24.20 1.45 -15.80
CA HIS A 321 -25.49 0.86 -16.17
C HIS A 321 -26.68 1.75 -15.74
N THR A 322 -26.63 2.33 -14.54
CA THR A 322 -27.59 3.33 -14.06
C THR A 322 -27.61 4.58 -14.95
N GLN A 323 -26.46 5.06 -15.43
CA GLN A 323 -26.39 6.21 -16.35
C GLN A 323 -27.03 5.92 -17.72
N GLU A 324 -26.85 4.72 -18.28
CA GLU A 324 -27.55 4.34 -19.52
C GLU A 324 -29.06 4.16 -19.30
N ASN A 325 -29.46 3.55 -18.18
CA ASN A 325 -30.89 3.47 -17.79
C ASN A 325 -31.50 4.87 -17.59
N GLN A 326 -30.73 5.84 -17.08
CA GLN A 326 -31.14 7.24 -16.97
C GLN A 326 -31.28 7.93 -18.34
N ARG A 327 -30.41 7.61 -19.30
CA ARG A 327 -30.54 8.08 -20.69
C ARG A 327 -31.83 7.54 -21.32
N GLN A 328 -32.11 6.25 -21.14
CA GLN A 328 -33.32 5.60 -21.66
C GLN A 328 -34.60 6.12 -21.00
N ALA A 329 -34.61 6.32 -19.68
CA ALA A 329 -35.73 6.93 -18.96
C ALA A 329 -36.06 8.35 -19.44
N PHE A 330 -35.04 9.19 -19.71
CA PHE A 330 -35.26 10.51 -20.28
C PHE A 330 -35.72 10.46 -21.73
N MET A 331 -35.21 9.54 -22.57
CA MET A 331 -35.70 9.36 -23.94
C MET A 331 -37.16 8.89 -23.98
N HIS A 332 -37.58 8.02 -23.04
CA HIS A 332 -38.99 7.62 -22.91
C HIS A 332 -39.88 8.78 -22.47
N LEU A 333 -39.46 9.56 -21.47
CA LEU A 333 -40.16 10.78 -21.04
C LEU A 333 -40.27 11.82 -22.18
N GLU A 334 -39.19 12.06 -22.92
CA GLU A 334 -39.17 12.97 -24.07
C GLU A 334 -40.13 12.48 -25.17
N THR A 335 -40.13 11.18 -25.47
CA THR A 335 -41.07 10.58 -26.44
C THR A 335 -42.52 10.73 -25.97
N ALA A 336 -42.81 10.51 -24.68
CA ALA A 336 -44.15 10.68 -24.10
C ALA A 336 -44.60 12.16 -24.17
N MET A 337 -43.71 13.11 -23.88
CA MET A 337 -43.99 14.54 -23.99
C MET A 337 -44.16 15.00 -25.45
N GLN A 338 -43.36 14.49 -26.39
CA GLN A 338 -43.51 14.83 -27.81
C GLN A 338 -44.83 14.28 -28.38
N MET A 339 -45.24 13.07 -27.95
CA MET A 339 -46.56 12.50 -28.21
C MET A 339 -47.73 13.25 -27.55
N GLN A 340 -47.48 14.20 -26.65
CA GLN A 340 -48.48 15.11 -26.06
C GLN A 340 -48.58 16.45 -26.84
N ILE A 341 -47.57 16.81 -27.63
CA ILE A 341 -47.52 18.06 -28.42
C ILE A 341 -48.14 17.88 -29.83
N GLN A 342 -48.31 16.64 -30.29
CA GLN A 342 -48.81 16.28 -31.62
C GLN A 342 -50.31 15.93 -31.68
N GLU A 343 -51.07 16.14 -30.59
CA GLU A 343 -52.53 15.90 -30.47
C GLU A 343 -53.30 17.13 -29.99
#